data_AF-A0AAW0MC83-F1
#
_entry.id   AF-A0AAW0MC83-F1
#
_cell.length_a   1.000
_cell.length_b   1.000
_cell.length_c   1.000
_cell.angle_alpha   90.00
_cell.angle_beta   90.00
_cell.angle_gamma   90.00
#
_symmetry.space_group_name_H-M   'P 1'
#
loop_
_entity.id
_entity.type
_entity.pdbx_description
1 polymer ?
#
loop_
_entity_poly.entity_id
_entity_poly.type
_entity_poly.pdbx_seq_one_letter_code
_entity_poly.pdbx_strand_id
1 'polypeptide(L)'
;VHISLAGDESMRVTWVTDDDSSPSIVEYGTLPGRYSSVAQGESTSYNYLFYSSGKIHHTVIGPLEHDTIYFYRCGGQGPEFQLKTPPAQFPVTFAVVGDLGQTGWTKSTLDHIDQCKYDVHLLPGDLSYADYMQHRWDTFGELVQPLASAKPWMVTEGNHEQENIPLLKDGFESYNARWKMPFEESGSSVHIIMLGSYTDYDEQSDQFSWLKF
;
A
#
# COMPACT_ATOMS: atom_id res chain seq x y z
N VAL A 1 -0.18 -9.21 -0.63
CA VAL A 1 -0.16 -8.50 0.69
C VAL A 1 0.83 -7.35 0.57
N HIS A 2 0.43 -6.15 0.97
CA HIS A 2 1.33 -5.01 1.13
C HIS A 2 0.95 -4.21 2.37
N ILE A 3 1.88 -3.41 2.89
CA ILE A 3 1.68 -2.56 4.05
C ILE A 3 2.00 -1.10 3.74
N SER A 4 1.32 -0.18 4.40
CA SER A 4 1.59 1.27 4.34
C SER A 4 1.50 1.88 5.74
N LEU A 5 2.03 3.07 5.92
CA LEU A 5 1.81 3.83 7.16
C LEU A 5 0.32 4.19 7.28
N ALA A 6 -0.15 4.34 8.51
CA ALA A 6 -1.54 4.70 8.82
C ALA A 6 -1.65 5.58 10.09
N GLY A 7 -0.62 6.37 10.36
CA GLY A 7 -0.43 7.13 11.60
C GLY A 7 0.93 6.86 12.24
N ASP A 8 1.21 7.50 13.38
CA ASP A 8 2.52 7.41 14.05
C ASP A 8 2.84 6.01 14.59
N GLU A 9 1.84 5.34 15.18
CA GLU A 9 1.96 4.01 15.78
C GLU A 9 1.09 2.97 15.07
N SER A 10 0.68 3.24 13.82
CA SER A 10 -0.28 2.41 13.10
C SER A 10 0.19 2.12 11.68
N MET A 11 -0.09 0.90 11.21
CA MET A 11 0.15 0.48 9.84
C MET A 11 -1.11 -0.10 9.23
N ARG A 12 -1.31 0.13 7.94
CA ARG A 12 -2.36 -0.55 7.17
C ARG A 12 -1.77 -1.79 6.52
N VAL A 13 -2.44 -2.91 6.68
CA VAL A 13 -2.20 -4.16 5.96
C VAL A 13 -3.30 -4.34 4.94
N THR A 14 -2.92 -4.50 3.68
CA THR A 14 -3.84 -4.73 2.57
C THR A 14 -3.52 -6.04 1.88
N TRP A 15 -4.54 -6.84 1.56
CA TRP A 15 -4.39 -8.09 0.83
C TRP A 15 -5.62 -8.40 -0.03
N VAL A 16 -5.46 -9.31 -0.98
CA VAL A 16 -6.54 -9.75 -1.88
C VAL A 16 -6.79 -11.24 -1.64
N THR A 17 -8.05 -11.66 -1.63
CA THR A 17 -8.45 -13.08 -1.62
C THR A 17 -9.57 -13.36 -2.62
N ASP A 18 -9.64 -14.59 -3.12
CA ASP A 18 -10.76 -15.04 -3.96
C ASP A 18 -11.91 -15.67 -3.13
N ASP A 19 -11.72 -15.81 -1.81
CA ASP A 19 -12.71 -16.38 -0.90
C ASP A 19 -13.56 -15.27 -0.28
N ASP A 20 -14.81 -15.13 -0.75
CA ASP A 20 -15.77 -14.15 -0.24
C ASP A 20 -16.06 -14.29 1.26
N SER A 21 -15.89 -15.50 1.82
CA SER A 21 -16.09 -15.77 3.24
C SER A 21 -14.90 -15.36 4.12
N SER A 22 -13.76 -15.06 3.51
CA SER A 22 -12.54 -14.63 4.20
C SER A 22 -12.80 -13.37 5.04
N PRO A 23 -12.49 -13.39 6.34
CA PRO A 23 -12.68 -12.23 7.21
C PRO A 23 -11.59 -11.17 6.98
N SER A 24 -11.95 -9.89 7.06
CA SER A 24 -10.98 -8.78 7.12
C SER A 24 -10.40 -8.67 8.52
N ILE A 25 -9.55 -9.62 8.91
CA ILE A 25 -8.82 -9.57 10.19
C ILE A 25 -7.33 -9.74 9.97
N VAL A 26 -6.54 -9.10 10.84
CA VAL A 26 -5.10 -9.31 10.95
C VAL A 26 -4.77 -9.68 12.38
N GLU A 27 -4.17 -10.84 12.55
CA GLU A 27 -3.60 -11.28 13.82
C GLU A 27 -2.11 -10.93 13.82
N TYR A 28 -1.61 -10.28 14.87
CA TYR A 28 -0.22 -9.83 14.94
C TYR A 28 0.36 -9.91 16.36
N GLY A 29 1.69 -9.99 16.44
CA GLY A 29 2.45 -10.04 17.70
C GLY A 29 3.96 -9.95 17.47
N THR A 30 4.75 -9.84 18.53
CA THR A 30 6.22 -9.69 18.44
C THR A 30 6.98 -11.02 18.43
N LEU A 31 6.27 -12.14 18.50
CA LEU A 31 6.84 -13.49 18.49
C LEU A 31 6.31 -14.31 17.30
N PRO A 32 7.16 -15.06 16.59
CA PRO A 32 6.73 -15.92 15.50
C PRO A 32 5.67 -16.93 15.95
N GLY A 33 4.61 -17.09 15.17
CA GLY A 33 3.48 -17.98 15.42
C GLY A 33 2.64 -17.63 16.66
N ARG A 34 2.87 -16.47 17.29
CA ARG A 34 2.18 -16.04 18.51
C ARG A 34 1.65 -14.62 18.35
N TYR A 35 0.37 -14.56 18.00
CA TYR A 35 -0.35 -13.30 17.81
C TYR A 35 -1.05 -12.91 19.10
N SER A 36 -0.60 -11.83 19.74
CA SER A 36 -1.18 -11.30 20.97
C SER A 36 -2.38 -10.38 20.71
N SER A 37 -2.52 -9.90 19.49
CA SER A 37 -3.49 -8.88 19.10
C SER A 37 -4.20 -9.27 17.80
N VAL A 38 -5.44 -8.80 17.66
CA VAL A 38 -6.25 -8.96 16.45
C VAL A 38 -6.86 -7.60 16.10
N ALA A 39 -6.71 -7.18 14.86
CA ALA A 39 -7.39 -6.02 14.31
C ALA A 39 -8.45 -6.46 13.30
N GLN A 40 -9.59 -5.78 13.32
CA GLN A 40 -10.65 -5.95 12.33
C GLN A 40 -10.61 -4.79 11.35
N GLY A 41 -10.72 -5.11 10.06
CA GLY A 41 -10.72 -4.16 8.97
C GLY A 41 -11.98 -4.23 8.12
N GLU A 42 -11.89 -3.61 6.96
CA GLU A 42 -12.94 -3.55 5.94
C GLU A 42 -12.52 -4.33 4.70
N SER A 43 -13.43 -4.50 3.75
CA SER A 43 -13.12 -5.04 2.44
C SER A 43 -13.93 -4.35 1.34
N THR A 44 -13.34 -4.29 0.15
CA THR A 44 -13.94 -3.77 -1.06
C THR A 44 -13.68 -4.73 -2.23
N SER A 45 -14.25 -4.43 -3.39
CA SER A 45 -13.93 -5.04 -4.67
C SER A 45 -14.29 -4.03 -5.77
N TYR A 46 -13.72 -4.19 -6.96
CA TYR A 46 -14.07 -3.34 -8.10
C TYR A 46 -14.24 -4.19 -9.36
N ASN A 47 -14.98 -3.63 -10.31
CA ASN A 47 -15.17 -4.23 -11.63
C ASN A 47 -14.65 -3.27 -12.67
N TYR A 48 -13.93 -3.77 -13.68
CA TYR A 48 -13.40 -2.95 -14.75
C TYR A 48 -13.61 -3.65 -16.09
N LEU A 49 -14.61 -3.19 -16.86
CA LEU A 49 -15.08 -3.88 -18.06
C LEU A 49 -15.45 -5.34 -17.77
N PHE A 50 -14.65 -6.29 -18.25
CA PHE A 50 -14.85 -7.74 -18.07
C PHE A 50 -14.02 -8.34 -16.93
N TYR A 51 -13.26 -7.51 -16.21
CA TYR A 51 -12.48 -7.91 -15.04
C TYR A 51 -13.28 -7.64 -13.76
N SER A 52 -13.21 -8.59 -12.83
CA SER A 52 -13.66 -8.42 -11.45
C SER A 52 -12.48 -8.71 -10.54
N SER A 53 -12.19 -7.80 -9.61
CA SER A 53 -11.13 -8.04 -8.63
C SER A 53 -11.54 -9.16 -7.67
N GLY A 54 -10.55 -9.80 -7.06
CA GLY A 54 -10.78 -10.50 -5.79
C GLY A 54 -11.27 -9.53 -4.71
N LYS A 55 -11.61 -10.06 -3.54
CA LYS A 55 -11.96 -9.28 -2.36
C LYS A 55 -10.70 -8.63 -1.80
N ILE A 56 -10.66 -7.30 -1.81
CA ILE A 56 -9.53 -6.50 -1.32
C ILE A 56 -9.82 -6.09 0.12
N HIS A 57 -8.97 -6.50 1.04
CA HIS A 57 -9.12 -6.24 2.47
C HIS A 57 -8.18 -5.13 2.91
N HIS A 58 -8.64 -4.23 3.79
CA HIS A 58 -7.81 -3.21 4.41
C HIS A 58 -8.00 -3.25 5.92
N THR A 59 -6.92 -3.49 6.66
CA THR A 59 -6.95 -3.53 8.12
C THR A 59 -5.85 -2.65 8.68
N VAL A 60 -6.20 -1.73 9.57
CA VAL A 60 -5.21 -0.93 10.32
C VAL A 60 -4.87 -1.68 11.61
N ILE A 61 -3.59 -1.94 11.81
CA ILE A 61 -3.04 -2.54 13.04
C ILE A 61 -2.37 -1.45 13.87
N GLY A 62 -2.50 -1.54 15.19
CA GLY A 62 -1.92 -0.59 16.13
C GLY A 62 -2.64 -0.58 17.49
N PRO A 63 -2.09 0.15 18.48
CA PRO A 63 -0.81 0.85 18.42
C PRO A 63 0.37 -0.14 18.35
N LEU A 64 1.44 0.24 17.66
CA LEU A 64 2.67 -0.50 17.44
C LEU A 64 3.84 0.25 18.04
N GLU A 65 4.79 -0.48 18.62
CA GLU A 65 6.07 0.08 19.04
C GLU A 65 6.93 0.40 17.81
N HIS A 66 7.63 1.54 17.83
CA HIS A 66 8.60 1.90 16.79
C HIS A 66 9.83 0.97 16.78
N ASP A 67 10.55 0.93 15.65
CA ASP A 67 11.75 0.10 15.42
C ASP A 67 11.60 -1.39 15.83
N THR A 68 10.38 -1.91 15.75
CA THR A 68 10.01 -3.23 16.29
C THR A 68 9.52 -4.16 15.19
N ILE A 69 9.92 -5.43 15.30
CA ILE A 69 9.48 -6.49 14.41
C ILE A 69 8.15 -7.05 14.91
N TYR A 70 7.17 -7.11 14.02
CA TYR A 70 5.91 -7.80 14.23
C TYR A 70 5.74 -8.93 13.21
N PHE A 71 5.26 -10.07 13.69
CA PHE A 71 4.78 -11.18 12.89
C PHE A 71 3.27 -11.06 12.77
N TYR A 72 2.74 -11.27 11.57
CA TYR A 72 1.32 -11.11 11.32
C TYR A 72 0.81 -12.10 10.28
N ARG A 73 -0.49 -12.43 10.35
CA ARG A 73 -1.19 -13.19 9.31
C ARG A 73 -2.54 -12.56 9.00
N CYS A 74 -2.93 -12.67 7.74
CA CYS A 74 -4.16 -12.10 7.21
C CYS A 74 -5.27 -13.15 7.16
N GLY A 75 -6.52 -12.75 7.39
CA GLY A 75 -7.72 -13.60 7.20
C GLY A 75 -7.83 -14.80 8.15
N GLY A 76 -7.03 -14.86 9.22
CA GLY A 76 -7.08 -15.93 10.22
C GLY A 76 -6.42 -17.26 9.81
N GLN A 77 -6.15 -17.48 8.52
CA GLN A 77 -5.65 -18.76 7.98
C GLN A 77 -4.55 -18.60 6.89
N GLY A 78 -3.96 -17.40 6.76
CA GLY A 78 -2.87 -17.14 5.81
C GLY A 78 -1.46 -17.53 6.30
N PRO A 79 -0.45 -17.45 5.40
CA PRO A 79 0.95 -17.56 5.82
C PRO A 79 1.33 -16.43 6.79
N GLU A 80 2.34 -16.68 7.60
CA GLU A 80 2.92 -15.65 8.46
C GLU A 80 3.86 -14.76 7.65
N PHE A 81 3.68 -13.45 7.82
CA PHE A 81 4.55 -12.40 7.32
C PHE A 81 5.26 -11.73 8.49
N GLN A 82 6.32 -11.00 8.18
CA GLN A 82 7.09 -10.23 9.14
C GLN A 82 7.18 -8.79 8.64
N LEU A 83 6.81 -7.82 9.47
CA LEU A 83 7.01 -6.41 9.22
C LEU A 83 7.96 -5.79 10.24
N LYS A 84 8.58 -4.67 9.87
CA LYS A 84 9.34 -3.82 10.78
C LYS A 84 8.78 -2.40 10.78
N THR A 85 8.45 -1.87 11.96
CA THR A 85 8.03 -0.48 12.12
C THR A 85 9.22 0.49 11.97
N PRO A 86 9.02 1.69 11.39
CA PRO A 86 10.04 2.73 11.34
C PRO A 86 10.48 3.18 12.74
N PRO A 87 11.66 3.80 12.88
CA PRO A 87 12.09 4.39 14.15
C PRO A 87 11.29 5.67 14.47
N ALA A 88 11.05 5.93 15.75
CA ALA A 88 10.37 7.15 16.23
C ALA A 88 11.21 8.42 16.04
N GLN A 89 12.53 8.27 15.85
CA GLN A 89 13.48 9.36 15.78
C GLN A 89 14.46 9.13 14.63
N PHE A 90 15.09 10.21 14.18
CA PHE A 90 16.10 10.15 13.13
C PHE A 90 17.33 9.30 13.53
N PRO A 91 17.99 8.65 12.56
CA PRO A 91 17.69 8.70 11.12
C PRO A 91 16.54 7.78 10.68
N VAL A 92 15.72 8.24 9.74
CA VAL A 92 14.78 7.42 8.96
C VAL A 92 15.34 7.33 7.54
N THR A 93 15.42 6.14 6.97
CA THR A 93 15.98 5.89 5.64
C THR A 93 14.90 5.51 4.65
N PHE A 94 14.89 6.16 3.49
CA PHE A 94 13.90 5.95 2.44
C PHE A 94 14.52 5.27 1.23
N ALA A 95 13.87 4.21 0.72
CA ALA A 95 14.08 3.76 -0.65
C ALA A 95 13.10 4.54 -1.55
N VAL A 96 13.57 5.10 -2.65
CA VAL A 96 12.73 5.87 -3.58
C VAL A 96 12.90 5.33 -4.99
N VAL A 97 11.81 4.96 -5.63
CA VAL A 97 11.78 4.50 -7.03
C VAL A 97 10.50 5.01 -7.67
N GLY A 98 10.56 5.54 -8.89
CA GLY A 98 9.38 5.85 -9.71
C GLY A 98 9.25 4.86 -10.85
N ASP A 99 8.09 4.85 -11.51
CA ASP A 99 7.92 4.20 -12.81
C ASP A 99 8.31 2.71 -12.78
N LEU A 100 7.79 1.99 -11.77
CA LEU A 100 8.33 0.70 -11.39
C LEU A 100 7.98 -0.39 -12.42
N GLY A 101 6.71 -0.43 -12.85
CA GLY A 101 6.20 -1.44 -13.76
C GLY A 101 6.40 -2.87 -13.28
N GLN A 102 6.50 -3.82 -14.20
CA GLN A 102 6.60 -5.25 -13.86
C GLN A 102 7.40 -6.05 -14.89
N THR A 103 8.58 -5.53 -15.24
CA THR A 103 9.51 -6.14 -16.20
C THR A 103 10.63 -6.92 -15.49
N GLY A 104 11.52 -7.56 -16.27
CA GLY A 104 12.76 -8.12 -15.72
C GLY A 104 13.66 -7.06 -15.07
N TRP A 105 13.61 -5.80 -15.54
CA TRP A 105 14.33 -4.69 -14.92
C TRP A 105 13.71 -4.30 -13.58
N THR A 106 12.39 -4.34 -13.47
CA THR A 106 11.69 -4.14 -12.20
C THR A 106 12.17 -5.13 -11.15
N LYS A 107 12.25 -6.42 -11.50
CA LYS A 107 12.79 -7.43 -10.59
C LYS A 107 14.22 -7.11 -10.17
N SER A 108 15.09 -6.75 -11.12
CA SER A 108 16.46 -6.32 -10.81
C SER A 108 16.47 -5.13 -9.85
N THR A 109 15.62 -4.12 -10.06
CA THR A 109 15.51 -2.95 -9.17
C THR A 109 15.08 -3.36 -7.76
N LEU A 110 14.06 -4.22 -7.63
CA LEU A 110 13.62 -4.76 -6.34
C LEU A 110 14.72 -5.57 -5.65
N ASP A 111 15.48 -6.39 -6.39
CA ASP A 111 16.61 -7.16 -5.87
C ASP A 111 17.73 -6.24 -5.34
N HIS A 112 17.95 -5.06 -5.95
CA HIS A 112 18.89 -4.06 -5.44
C HIS A 112 18.35 -3.35 -4.19
N ILE A 113 17.05 -3.05 -4.15
CA ILE A 113 16.41 -2.43 -2.99
C ILE A 113 16.44 -3.38 -1.77
N ASP A 114 16.26 -4.68 -1.98
CA ASP A 114 16.33 -5.69 -0.92
C ASP A 114 17.71 -5.74 -0.23
N GLN A 115 18.77 -5.40 -0.97
CA GLN A 115 20.14 -5.32 -0.42
C GLN A 115 20.38 -4.04 0.40
N CYS A 116 19.49 -3.05 0.30
CA CYS A 116 19.61 -1.79 1.01
C CYS A 116 18.99 -1.84 2.42
N LYS A 117 19.59 -1.10 3.36
CA LYS A 117 18.94 -0.79 4.64
C LYS A 117 18.05 0.44 4.46
N TYR A 118 16.75 0.26 4.60
CA TYR A 118 15.74 1.31 4.52
C TYR A 118 14.58 0.99 5.47
N ASP A 119 13.80 1.99 5.83
CA ASP A 119 12.68 1.89 6.76
C ASP A 119 11.32 2.04 6.03
N VAL A 120 11.28 2.91 5.01
CA VAL A 120 10.06 3.20 4.22
C VAL A 120 10.39 3.22 2.73
N HIS A 121 9.48 2.71 1.91
CA HIS A 121 9.57 2.75 0.45
C HIS A 121 8.63 3.84 -0.09
N LEU A 122 9.15 4.74 -0.93
CA LEU A 122 8.37 5.76 -1.63
C LEU A 122 8.30 5.44 -3.12
N LEU A 123 7.08 5.37 -3.66
CA LEU A 123 6.82 5.14 -5.09
C LEU A 123 5.87 6.21 -5.65
N PRO A 124 6.42 7.31 -6.21
CA PRO A 124 5.64 8.47 -6.62
C PRO A 124 5.04 8.30 -8.03
N GLY A 125 4.15 7.33 -8.20
CA GLY A 125 3.38 7.13 -9.43
C GLY A 125 3.92 6.04 -10.35
N ASP A 126 3.07 5.66 -11.31
CA ASP A 126 3.32 4.69 -12.36
C ASP A 126 3.75 3.32 -11.78
N LEU A 127 2.84 2.72 -11.03
CA LEU A 127 3.09 1.53 -10.23
C LEU A 127 3.23 0.31 -11.14
N SER A 128 2.11 -0.10 -11.75
CA SER A 128 2.01 -1.42 -12.37
C SER A 128 2.18 -1.39 -13.89
N TYR A 129 1.94 -0.24 -14.53
CA TYR A 129 1.70 -0.14 -15.97
C TYR A 129 0.68 -1.20 -16.42
N ALA A 130 -0.39 -1.38 -15.64
CA ALA A 130 -1.48 -2.26 -15.99
C ALA A 130 -2.21 -1.76 -17.23
N ASP A 131 -2.29 -0.44 -17.41
CA ASP A 131 -2.81 0.24 -18.60
C ASP A 131 -4.05 -0.45 -19.12
N TYR A 132 -5.11 -0.44 -18.31
CA TYR A 132 -6.41 -1.05 -18.62
C TYR A 132 -6.44 -2.59 -18.58
N MET A 133 -5.30 -3.29 -18.62
CA MET A 133 -5.19 -4.74 -18.50
C MET A 133 -5.16 -5.18 -17.03
N GLN A 134 -6.30 -5.14 -16.36
CA GLN A 134 -6.40 -5.23 -14.89
C GLN A 134 -5.72 -6.40 -14.18
N HIS A 135 -5.62 -7.59 -14.78
CA HIS A 135 -4.87 -8.71 -14.19
C HIS A 135 -3.40 -8.37 -13.91
N ARG A 136 -2.86 -7.34 -14.58
CA ARG A 136 -1.51 -6.81 -14.35
C ARG A 136 -1.36 -6.13 -13.00
N TRP A 137 -2.43 -5.63 -12.38
CA TRP A 137 -2.39 -5.17 -11.01
C TRP A 137 -2.17 -6.32 -10.02
N ASP A 138 -2.73 -7.50 -10.32
CA ASP A 138 -2.57 -8.69 -9.48
C ASP A 138 -1.13 -9.21 -9.58
N THR A 139 -0.60 -9.38 -10.79
CA THR A 139 0.79 -9.82 -11.00
C THR A 139 1.82 -8.81 -10.49
N PHE A 140 1.53 -7.51 -10.56
CA PHE A 140 2.36 -6.49 -9.91
C PHE A 140 2.35 -6.65 -8.39
N GLY A 141 1.17 -6.85 -7.79
CA GLY A 141 1.03 -7.09 -6.35
C GLY A 141 1.80 -8.32 -5.87
N GLU A 142 1.78 -9.40 -6.66
CA GLU A 142 2.59 -10.61 -6.42
C GLU A 142 4.09 -10.32 -6.52
N LEU A 143 4.51 -9.58 -7.56
CA LEU A 143 5.91 -9.22 -7.80
C LEU A 143 6.52 -8.41 -6.64
N VAL A 144 5.78 -7.44 -6.11
CA VAL A 144 6.28 -6.54 -5.05
C VAL A 144 6.07 -7.09 -3.64
N GLN A 145 5.19 -8.08 -3.44
CA GLN A 145 4.84 -8.63 -2.12
C GLN A 145 6.05 -8.94 -1.22
N PRO A 146 7.17 -9.53 -1.69
CA PRO A 146 8.30 -9.83 -0.82
C PRO A 146 8.83 -8.61 -0.04
N LEU A 147 8.87 -7.44 -0.67
CA LEU A 147 9.26 -6.18 -0.02
C LEU A 147 8.07 -5.44 0.58
N ALA A 148 6.96 -5.40 -0.14
CA ALA A 148 5.78 -4.63 0.24
C ALA A 148 5.05 -5.20 1.45
N SER A 149 5.21 -6.48 1.77
CA SER A 149 4.67 -7.08 3.00
C SER A 149 5.55 -6.86 4.24
N ALA A 150 6.80 -6.42 4.05
CA ALA A 150 7.80 -6.34 5.11
C ALA A 150 8.10 -4.92 5.60
N LYS A 151 7.99 -3.94 4.71
CA LYS A 151 8.20 -2.51 5.02
C LYS A 151 7.09 -1.67 4.38
N PRO A 152 6.71 -0.54 4.99
CA PRO A 152 5.65 0.32 4.48
C PRO A 152 6.00 0.92 3.12
N TRP A 153 5.07 0.79 2.17
CA TRP A 153 5.09 1.45 0.87
C TRP A 153 4.13 2.63 0.89
N MET A 154 4.66 3.81 0.61
CA MET A 154 3.91 5.04 0.45
C MET A 154 3.91 5.38 -1.04
N VAL A 155 2.73 5.42 -1.64
CA VAL A 155 2.58 5.59 -3.08
C VAL A 155 1.78 6.85 -3.38
N THR A 156 1.92 7.35 -4.60
CA THR A 156 0.95 8.30 -5.20
C THR A 156 0.61 7.80 -6.60
N GLU A 157 -0.38 8.39 -7.21
CA GLU A 157 -0.82 8.11 -8.57
C GLU A 157 0.05 8.80 -9.62
N GLY A 158 0.34 8.08 -10.70
CA GLY A 158 0.87 8.60 -11.95
C GLY A 158 -0.21 8.63 -13.05
N ASN A 159 0.16 8.97 -14.28
CA ASN A 159 -0.80 8.95 -15.39
C ASN A 159 -1.22 7.52 -15.76
N HIS A 160 -0.35 6.53 -15.51
CA HIS A 160 -0.69 5.13 -15.81
C HIS A 160 -1.73 4.55 -14.84
N GLU A 161 -1.97 5.19 -13.69
CA GLU A 161 -3.06 4.83 -12.77
C GLU A 161 -4.41 5.45 -13.18
N GLN A 162 -4.42 6.42 -14.10
CA GLN A 162 -5.66 7.11 -14.45
C GLN A 162 -6.69 6.15 -15.04
N GLU A 163 -6.29 5.24 -15.95
CA GLU A 163 -7.16 4.17 -16.49
C GLU A 163 -8.60 4.63 -16.82
N ASN A 164 -8.79 5.86 -17.30
CA ASN A 164 -10.11 6.39 -17.60
C ASN A 164 -10.55 5.93 -19.00
N ILE A 165 -11.82 5.51 -19.13
CA ILE A 165 -12.45 5.29 -20.43
C ILE A 165 -13.66 6.22 -20.53
N PRO A 166 -13.63 7.23 -21.43
CA PRO A 166 -14.71 8.20 -21.55
C PRO A 166 -16.08 7.52 -21.65
N LEU A 167 -17.02 7.97 -20.81
CA LEU A 167 -18.41 7.48 -20.73
C LEU A 167 -18.59 6.04 -20.21
N LEU A 168 -17.52 5.33 -19.86
CA LEU A 168 -17.57 3.93 -19.44
C LEU A 168 -16.92 3.67 -18.07
N LYS A 169 -15.79 4.32 -17.79
CA LYS A 169 -15.02 4.11 -16.57
C LYS A 169 -14.40 5.39 -16.03
N ASP A 170 -14.61 5.60 -14.74
CA ASP A 170 -13.95 6.65 -13.98
C ASP A 170 -12.47 6.33 -13.80
N GLY A 171 -11.68 7.38 -13.56
CA GLY A 171 -10.26 7.21 -13.40
C GLY A 171 -9.85 6.70 -12.02
N PHE A 172 -8.65 6.14 -11.90
CA PHE A 172 -8.02 5.72 -10.64
C PHE A 172 -8.79 4.65 -9.84
N GLU A 173 -9.81 4.01 -10.41
CA GLU A 173 -10.64 3.00 -9.72
C GLU A 173 -9.78 1.88 -9.13
N SER A 174 -8.89 1.32 -9.94
CA SER A 174 -7.97 0.23 -9.57
C SER A 174 -6.95 0.66 -8.51
N TYR A 175 -6.36 1.86 -8.68
CA TYR A 175 -5.39 2.43 -7.76
C TYR A 175 -6.02 2.68 -6.38
N ASN A 176 -7.15 3.39 -6.34
CA ASN A 176 -7.87 3.73 -5.11
C ASN A 176 -8.37 2.50 -4.35
N ALA A 177 -8.80 1.47 -5.07
CA ALA A 177 -9.24 0.21 -4.45
C ALA A 177 -8.06 -0.58 -3.86
N ARG A 178 -6.86 -0.53 -4.46
CA ARG A 178 -5.71 -1.36 -4.06
C ARG A 178 -4.78 -0.66 -3.08
N TRP A 179 -4.57 0.65 -3.20
CA TRP A 179 -3.54 1.40 -2.48
C TRP A 179 -4.15 2.57 -1.69
N LYS A 180 -4.72 2.25 -0.52
CA LYS A 180 -5.34 3.26 0.36
C LYS A 180 -4.29 3.96 1.23
N MET A 181 -3.91 5.18 0.85
CA MET A 181 -2.92 6.00 1.57
C MET A 181 -3.55 6.84 2.69
N PRO A 182 -2.79 7.13 3.77
CA PRO A 182 -3.30 7.79 4.98
C PRO A 182 -3.31 9.32 4.88
N PHE A 183 -4.20 9.89 4.08
CA PHE A 183 -4.27 11.35 3.91
C PHE A 183 -4.75 12.09 5.18
N GLU A 184 -5.53 11.42 6.05
CA GLU A 184 -6.06 12.01 7.30
C GLU A 184 -5.08 11.84 8.48
N GLU A 185 -4.28 10.78 8.49
CA GLU A 185 -3.46 10.37 9.63
C GLU A 185 -2.02 10.94 9.60
N SER A 186 -1.80 12.00 8.81
CA SER A 186 -0.51 12.66 8.61
C SER A 186 -0.02 13.37 9.89
N GLY A 187 0.80 12.71 10.72
CA GLY A 187 1.22 13.28 12.02
C GLY A 187 2.58 12.83 12.57
N SER A 188 3.41 12.12 11.78
CA SER A 188 4.70 11.62 12.27
C SER A 188 5.81 12.68 12.27
N SER A 189 6.94 12.38 12.91
CA SER A 189 8.11 13.28 12.97
C SER A 189 8.72 13.62 11.60
N VAL A 190 8.46 12.78 10.59
CA VAL A 190 8.71 13.09 9.18
C VAL A 190 7.36 13.27 8.50
N HIS A 191 7.08 14.49 8.05
CA HIS A 191 5.86 14.78 7.30
C HIS A 191 6.12 14.58 5.80
N ILE A 192 5.56 13.52 5.23
CA ILE A 192 5.68 13.20 3.80
C ILE A 192 4.39 13.66 3.11
N ILE A 193 4.53 14.60 2.18
CA ILE A 193 3.42 15.08 1.36
C ILE A 193 3.54 14.44 -0.01
N MET A 194 2.56 13.60 -0.36
CA MET A 194 2.39 13.03 -1.69
C MET A 194 1.25 13.78 -2.36
N LEU A 195 1.53 14.43 -3.49
CA LEU A 195 0.56 15.23 -4.23
C LEU A 195 0.16 14.51 -5.51
N GLY A 196 -1.13 14.52 -5.80
CA GLY A 196 -1.70 14.05 -7.04
C GLY A 196 -1.47 15.05 -8.16
N SER A 197 -0.66 14.65 -9.14
CA SER A 197 -0.42 15.48 -10.34
C SER A 197 -1.58 15.45 -11.34
N TYR A 198 -2.55 14.55 -11.12
CA TYR A 198 -3.64 14.24 -12.05
C TYR A 198 -5.04 14.42 -11.45
N THR A 199 -5.12 15.06 -10.28
CA THR A 199 -6.34 15.65 -9.72
C THR A 199 -6.31 17.17 -9.90
N ASP A 200 -7.44 17.86 -9.73
CA ASP A 200 -7.47 19.32 -9.74
C ASP A 200 -6.51 19.88 -8.66
N TYR A 201 -5.67 20.85 -9.04
CA TYR A 201 -4.61 21.41 -8.19
C TYR A 201 -4.56 22.94 -8.19
N ASP A 202 -5.55 23.60 -8.78
CA ASP A 202 -5.67 25.07 -8.72
C ASP A 202 -6.07 25.57 -7.33
N GLU A 203 -6.08 26.90 -7.14
CA GLU A 203 -6.31 27.52 -5.83
C GLU A 203 -7.69 27.24 -5.21
N GLN A 204 -8.62 26.67 -5.98
CA GLN A 204 -9.98 26.30 -5.55
C GLN A 204 -10.14 24.80 -5.33
N SER A 205 -9.12 23.99 -5.65
CA SER A 205 -9.18 22.53 -5.55
C SER A 205 -9.16 22.03 -4.10
N ASP A 206 -9.69 20.81 -3.90
CA ASP A 206 -9.62 20.09 -2.62
C ASP A 206 -8.16 19.81 -2.23
N GLN A 207 -7.31 19.45 -3.20
CA GLN A 207 -5.88 19.22 -2.95
C GLN A 207 -5.18 20.47 -2.44
N PHE A 208 -5.41 21.63 -3.07
CA PHE A 208 -4.82 22.89 -2.62
C PHE A 208 -5.37 23.32 -1.26
N SER A 209 -6.66 23.08 -1.00
CA SER A 209 -7.27 23.34 0.30
C SER A 209 -6.65 22.47 1.39
N TRP A 210 -6.42 21.18 1.14
CA TRP A 210 -5.75 20.27 2.06
C TRP A 210 -4.30 20.67 2.34
N LEU A 211 -3.53 20.99 1.30
CA LEU A 211 -2.10 21.35 1.42
C LEU A 211 -1.83 22.62 2.25
N LYS A 212 -2.82 23.51 2.38
CA LYS A 212 -2.70 24.74 3.17
C LYS A 212 -2.70 24.51 4.68
N PHE A 213 -3.20 23.36 5.14
CA PHE A 213 -3.33 23.01 6.55
C PHE A 213 -2.20 22.06 6.97
#